data_AF-A0A6M1ZAI5-F1
#
_entry.id   AF-A0A6M1ZAI5-F1
#
_cell.length_a   1.000
_cell.length_b   1.000
_cell.length_c   1.000
_cell.angle_alpha   90.00
_cell.angle_beta   90.00
_cell.angle_gamma   90.00
#
_symmetry.space_group_name_H-M   'P 1'
#
loop_
_entity.id
_entity.type
_entity.pdbx_description
1 polymer ?
#
loop_
_entity_poly.entity_id
_entity_poly.type
_entity_poly.pdbx_seq_one_letter_code
_entity_poly.pdbx_strand_id
1 'polypeptide(L)'
;MSIPKILTFSKEAKFPVPERVQENVKAMNFSKSIGNNNLGASLSLVSKKTSGLISGAVIIPNPKYIAKATLNKIRKINPFRNKQATSQIKNSTYIDMGVFEGLLGKAITWYSKDYPKGYYDTKNLDAQLDSVFNPLVADGTDEINLSFAQISNIAAILNPDLTKSYSGTDKILEILRYNPSGDNLAINKPIVQDGKKLPQDIIQYISSYANSKGIKVDLSFGGAIATNTDYVIGDPTTAANNLVALMDKYNMETVDFDIEDVSGLMANGDAKVLSFLKTLHSALAAKNKKVLLTVLGSAANGPRGPLKAIFNEFDSCADGVRLMLYSNAQFYIDANNTDWGFKTWVEIIKDPSKISIGFYDKIAYETPQSSDPDYSAEKYSDFPTNPTRAQAAAWIYKKVSKDSGLTISQLGAPFTWTDDPLTISTNQFFQDFDKDLNQ
;
A
#
# COMPACT_ATOMS: atom_id res chain seq x y z
N MET A 1 -17.69 -46.94 -44.67
CA MET A 1 -18.02 -46.72 -43.25
C MET A 1 -17.13 -47.63 -42.41
N SER A 2 -16.14 -47.08 -41.72
CA SER A 2 -15.32 -47.83 -40.75
C SER A 2 -15.54 -47.22 -39.36
N ILE A 3 -16.01 -48.05 -38.43
CA ILE A 3 -16.12 -47.70 -37.01
C ILE A 3 -14.70 -47.78 -36.44
N PRO A 4 -14.13 -46.71 -35.85
CA PRO A 4 -12.84 -46.82 -35.20
C PRO A 4 -13.01 -47.64 -33.91
N LYS A 5 -12.27 -48.76 -33.82
CA LYS A 5 -12.13 -49.54 -32.58
C LYS A 5 -11.56 -48.64 -31.48
N ILE A 6 -12.34 -48.42 -30.42
CA ILE A 6 -11.85 -47.84 -29.17
C ILE A 6 -11.07 -48.94 -28.44
N LEU A 7 -9.75 -48.81 -28.40
CA LEU A 7 -8.86 -49.61 -27.55
C LEU A 7 -8.78 -48.92 -26.18
N THR A 8 -9.54 -49.43 -25.21
CA THR A 8 -9.48 -48.96 -23.82
C THR A 8 -8.33 -49.65 -23.10
N PHE A 9 -7.24 -48.92 -22.83
CA PHE A 9 -6.19 -49.39 -21.94
C PHE A 9 -6.41 -48.83 -20.53
N SER A 10 -6.84 -49.67 -19.59
CA SER A 10 -6.90 -49.36 -18.16
C SER A 10 -5.54 -49.61 -17.51
N LYS A 11 -4.67 -48.60 -17.55
CA LYS A 11 -3.58 -48.50 -16.56
C LYS A 11 -3.68 -47.14 -15.88
N GLU A 12 -4.39 -47.11 -14.74
CA GLU A 12 -4.30 -46.02 -13.78
C GLU A 12 -2.86 -45.95 -13.26
N ALA A 13 -2.10 -44.97 -13.74
CA ALA A 13 -0.85 -44.61 -13.09
C ALA A 13 -1.20 -43.78 -11.84
N LYS A 14 -1.14 -44.41 -10.65
CA LYS A 14 -1.24 -43.70 -9.38
C LYS A 14 0.05 -42.92 -9.15
N PHE A 15 -0.01 -41.60 -9.33
CA PHE A 15 1.09 -40.73 -8.97
C PHE A 15 1.04 -40.40 -7.47
N PRO A 16 2.18 -40.43 -6.75
CA PRO A 16 2.22 -39.99 -5.37
C PRO A 16 1.83 -38.50 -5.31
N VAL A 17 0.75 -38.22 -4.58
CA VAL A 17 0.29 -36.86 -4.33
C VAL A 17 1.21 -36.25 -3.26
N PRO A 18 1.83 -35.08 -3.49
CA PRO A 18 2.65 -34.42 -2.47
C PRO A 18 1.87 -34.24 -1.18
N GLU A 19 2.50 -34.44 -0.02
CA GLU A 19 1.86 -34.42 1.31
C GLU A 19 0.96 -33.19 1.53
N ARG A 20 1.42 -32.01 1.10
CA ARG A 20 0.67 -30.73 1.15
C ARG A 20 -0.62 -30.70 0.31
N VAL A 21 -0.84 -31.65 -0.59
CA VAL A 21 -2.03 -31.73 -1.48
C VAL A 21 -2.99 -32.85 -1.03
N GLN A 22 -2.53 -33.77 -0.17
CA GLN A 22 -3.32 -34.91 0.31
C GLN A 22 -4.45 -34.52 1.28
N GLU A 23 -4.42 -33.33 1.87
CA GLU A 23 -5.47 -32.86 2.79
C GLU A 23 -6.84 -32.79 2.12
N ASN A 24 -6.90 -32.48 0.81
CA ASN A 24 -8.17 -32.21 0.12
C ASN A 24 -8.41 -33.06 -1.14
N VAL A 25 -7.40 -33.78 -1.65
CA VAL A 25 -7.49 -34.60 -2.87
C VAL A 25 -7.36 -36.09 -2.51
N LYS A 26 -8.36 -36.90 -2.91
CA LYS A 26 -8.41 -38.35 -2.67
C LYS A 26 -7.64 -39.15 -3.72
N ALA A 27 -7.66 -38.69 -4.97
CA ALA A 27 -6.95 -39.31 -6.08
C ALA A 27 -6.70 -38.31 -7.22
N MET A 28 -5.62 -38.51 -7.97
CA MET A 28 -5.29 -37.79 -9.19
C MET A 28 -5.17 -38.80 -10.33
N ASN A 29 -6.01 -38.67 -11.34
CA ASN A 29 -6.06 -39.59 -12.48
C ASN A 29 -5.61 -38.89 -13.76
N PHE A 30 -4.73 -39.55 -14.49
CA PHE A 30 -4.35 -39.19 -15.85
C PHE A 30 -4.94 -40.21 -16.80
N SER A 31 -5.72 -39.75 -17.78
CA SER A 31 -6.14 -40.62 -18.89
C SER A 31 -5.55 -40.12 -20.20
N LYS A 32 -5.10 -41.06 -21.02
CA LYS A 32 -4.55 -40.81 -22.35
C LYS A 32 -5.61 -41.26 -23.36
N SER A 33 -6.20 -40.33 -24.09
CA SER A 33 -7.06 -40.67 -25.23
C SER A 33 -6.23 -40.62 -26.52
N ILE A 34 -6.25 -41.69 -27.29
CA ILE A 34 -5.66 -41.73 -28.64
C ILE A 34 -6.82 -41.63 -29.63
N GLY A 35 -6.99 -40.46 -30.24
CA GLY A 35 -7.95 -40.20 -31.31
C GLY A 35 -7.33 -39.32 -32.39
N ASN A 36 -7.71 -39.58 -33.66
CA ASN A 36 -7.18 -39.00 -34.90
C ASN A 36 -6.35 -37.72 -34.71
N ASN A 37 -5.03 -37.91 -34.71
CA ASN A 37 -3.97 -36.90 -34.78
C ASN A 37 -3.79 -35.93 -33.59
N ASN A 38 -4.42 -36.15 -32.43
CA ASN A 38 -4.13 -35.38 -31.22
C ASN A 38 -3.92 -36.27 -29.98
N LEU A 39 -2.77 -36.09 -29.31
CA LEU A 39 -2.51 -36.64 -27.97
C LEU A 39 -3.29 -35.81 -26.94
N GLY A 40 -4.48 -36.28 -26.56
CA GLY A 40 -5.25 -35.71 -25.45
C GLY A 40 -4.80 -36.32 -24.12
N ALA A 41 -4.34 -35.48 -23.19
CA ALA A 41 -4.15 -35.88 -21.79
C ALA A 41 -5.19 -35.13 -20.94
N SER A 42 -6.03 -35.85 -20.21
CA SER A 42 -6.95 -35.25 -19.24
C SER A 42 -6.45 -35.47 -17.81
N LEU A 43 -6.61 -34.44 -16.99
CA LEU A 43 -6.37 -34.48 -15.55
C LEU A 43 -7.72 -34.43 -14.84
N SER A 44 -7.97 -35.39 -13.94
CA SER A 44 -9.16 -35.38 -13.08
C SER A 44 -8.75 -35.43 -11.61
N LEU A 45 -9.34 -34.54 -10.81
CA LEU A 45 -9.13 -34.46 -9.36
C LEU A 45 -10.41 -34.87 -8.64
N VAL A 46 -10.28 -35.79 -7.67
CA VAL A 46 -11.39 -36.23 -6.82
C VAL A 46 -11.24 -35.61 -5.44
N SER A 47 -12.19 -34.77 -5.05
CA SER A 47 -12.25 -34.09 -3.74
C SER A 47 -12.60 -35.06 -2.61
N LYS A 48 -12.10 -34.81 -1.40
CA LYS A 48 -12.53 -35.53 -0.18
C LYS A 48 -13.84 -34.98 0.41
N LYS A 49 -14.21 -33.74 0.13
CA LYS A 49 -15.33 -33.01 0.78
C LYS A 49 -16.59 -32.91 -0.07
N THR A 50 -16.50 -33.21 -1.36
CA THR A 50 -17.63 -33.12 -2.30
C THR A 50 -17.64 -34.37 -3.18
N SER A 51 -18.80 -34.97 -3.36
CA SER A 51 -19.05 -36.12 -4.24
C SER A 51 -18.94 -35.80 -5.74
N GLY A 52 -18.41 -34.62 -6.10
CA GLY A 52 -18.30 -34.12 -7.47
C GLY A 52 -16.90 -34.26 -8.06
N LEU A 53 -16.84 -34.71 -9.31
CA LEU A 53 -15.63 -34.77 -10.13
C LEU A 53 -15.31 -33.37 -10.66
N ILE A 54 -14.09 -32.85 -10.45
CA ILE A 54 -13.62 -31.64 -11.12
C ILE A 54 -12.85 -32.11 -12.37
N SER A 55 -13.47 -32.04 -13.54
CA SER A 55 -12.84 -32.37 -14.83
C SER A 55 -12.55 -31.12 -15.65
N GLY A 56 -11.29 -30.95 -16.06
CA GLY A 56 -10.90 -29.99 -17.10
C GLY A 56 -10.16 -30.72 -18.22
N ALA A 57 -10.67 -30.67 -19.44
CA ALA A 57 -9.97 -31.19 -20.61
C ALA A 57 -8.97 -30.15 -21.12
N VAL A 58 -7.69 -30.52 -21.26
CA VAL A 58 -6.68 -29.66 -21.88
C VAL A 58 -6.03 -30.44 -23.03
N ILE A 59 -6.15 -29.93 -24.26
CA ILE A 59 -5.42 -30.45 -25.42
C ILE A 59 -4.05 -29.75 -25.43
N ILE A 60 -2.95 -30.51 -25.34
CA ILE A 60 -1.59 -29.95 -25.25
C ILE A 60 -0.64 -30.69 -26.20
N PRO A 61 -0.01 -30.01 -27.15
CA PRO A 61 1.08 -30.57 -27.93
C PRO A 61 2.39 -30.50 -27.13
N ASN A 62 3.01 -31.65 -26.89
CA ASN A 62 4.43 -31.86 -26.51
C ASN A 62 4.77 -32.05 -24.99
N PRO A 63 5.41 -33.18 -24.58
CA PRO A 63 5.61 -33.53 -23.15
C PRO A 63 6.72 -32.80 -22.38
N LYS A 64 7.66 -32.13 -23.05
CA LYS A 64 8.84 -31.53 -22.35
C LYS A 64 8.51 -30.25 -21.56
N TYR A 65 7.39 -29.60 -21.85
CA TYR A 65 6.92 -28.40 -21.15
C TYR A 65 6.04 -28.71 -19.92
N ILE A 66 5.81 -30.00 -19.63
CA ILE A 66 4.86 -30.49 -18.62
C ILE A 66 5.22 -30.04 -17.19
N ALA A 67 6.47 -30.06 -16.75
CA ALA A 67 6.77 -29.78 -15.34
C ALA A 67 6.59 -28.30 -14.97
N LYS A 68 7.05 -27.37 -15.82
CA LYS A 68 7.09 -25.93 -15.50
C LYS A 68 5.74 -25.24 -15.71
N ALA A 69 5.01 -25.61 -16.78
CA ALA A 69 3.69 -25.05 -17.06
C ALA A 69 2.62 -25.59 -16.09
N THR A 70 2.71 -26.87 -15.71
CA THR A 70 1.76 -27.49 -14.78
C THR A 70 1.98 -27.02 -13.34
N LEU A 71 3.23 -26.78 -12.89
CA LEU A 71 3.49 -26.18 -11.58
C LEU A 71 2.94 -24.75 -11.49
N ASN A 72 3.11 -23.95 -12.54
CA ASN A 72 2.61 -22.57 -12.60
C ASN A 72 1.09 -22.50 -12.74
N LYS A 73 0.44 -23.46 -13.43
CA LYS A 73 -1.02 -23.54 -13.50
C LYS A 73 -1.65 -24.17 -12.27
N ILE A 74 -1.03 -25.16 -11.61
CA ILE A 74 -1.51 -25.67 -10.31
C ILE A 74 -1.42 -24.60 -9.23
N ARG A 75 -0.40 -23.72 -9.26
CA ARG A 75 -0.36 -22.51 -8.42
C ARG A 75 -1.52 -21.54 -8.71
N LYS A 76 -1.97 -21.44 -9.97
CA LYS A 76 -3.10 -20.57 -10.38
C LYS A 76 -4.48 -21.19 -10.19
N ILE A 77 -4.59 -22.53 -10.23
CA ILE A 77 -5.86 -23.28 -10.20
C ILE A 77 -6.02 -24.00 -8.86
N ASN A 78 -5.33 -23.60 -7.79
CA ASN A 78 -5.69 -24.09 -6.46
C ASN A 78 -6.96 -23.36 -6.00
N PRO A 79 -8.17 -23.93 -6.16
CA PRO A 79 -9.42 -23.26 -5.83
C PRO A 79 -9.69 -23.35 -4.32
N PHE A 80 -8.75 -23.97 -3.58
CA PHE A 80 -8.79 -24.19 -2.14
C PHE A 80 -7.55 -23.62 -1.44
N ARG A 81 -6.94 -22.57 -2.00
CA ARG A 81 -6.62 -21.43 -1.13
C ARG A 81 -7.97 -20.86 -0.68
N ASN A 82 -8.60 -21.55 0.27
CA ASN A 82 -9.39 -20.88 1.28
C ASN A 82 -8.39 -19.98 2.02
N LYS A 83 -8.05 -18.83 1.41
CA LYS A 83 -8.41 -17.62 2.10
C LYS A 83 -9.90 -17.82 2.31
N GLN A 84 -10.34 -18.07 3.54
CA GLN A 84 -11.60 -17.42 3.90
C GLN A 84 -11.44 -16.01 3.33
N ALA A 85 -12.23 -15.70 2.31
CA ALA A 85 -12.43 -14.33 1.92
C ALA A 85 -13.21 -13.68 3.07
N THR A 86 -12.58 -13.58 4.24
CA THR A 86 -12.54 -12.29 4.90
C THR A 86 -11.93 -11.40 3.84
N SER A 87 -12.67 -10.40 3.38
CA SER A 87 -12.05 -9.29 2.70
C SER A 87 -10.93 -8.83 3.63
N GLN A 88 -9.69 -9.23 3.36
CA GLN A 88 -8.55 -8.60 4.01
C GLN A 88 -8.67 -7.16 3.56
N ILE A 89 -9.21 -6.35 4.44
CA ILE A 89 -9.03 -4.91 4.43
C ILE A 89 -7.51 -4.75 4.33
N LYS A 90 -7.07 -4.27 3.18
CA LYS A 90 -5.65 -4.13 2.86
C LYS A 90 -5.21 -2.79 3.42
N ASN A 91 -4.46 -2.83 4.50
CA ASN A 91 -4.00 -1.62 5.15
C ASN A 91 -2.82 -1.02 4.39
N SER A 92 -2.86 0.29 4.23
CA SER A 92 -1.68 1.06 3.91
C SER A 92 -1.00 1.52 5.20
N THR A 93 0.33 1.48 5.21
CA THR A 93 1.15 2.01 6.32
C THR A 93 1.96 3.20 5.82
N TYR A 94 1.85 4.32 6.51
CA TYR A 94 2.66 5.50 6.26
C TYR A 94 3.99 5.38 7.00
N ILE A 95 5.10 5.67 6.32
CA ILE A 95 6.45 5.64 6.88
C ILE A 95 7.09 7.01 6.69
N ASP A 96 7.44 7.67 7.79
CA ASP A 96 8.20 8.91 7.77
C ASP A 96 9.60 8.69 7.14
N MET A 97 9.85 9.38 6.03
CA MET A 97 11.11 9.24 5.31
C MET A 97 12.30 9.89 6.00
N GLY A 98 12.13 10.86 6.89
CA GLY A 98 13.22 11.39 7.71
C GLY A 98 13.77 10.34 8.67
N VAL A 99 12.90 9.49 9.21
CA VAL A 99 13.31 8.37 10.07
C VAL A 99 13.87 7.21 9.23
N PHE A 100 13.21 6.89 8.12
CA PHE A 100 13.66 5.84 7.21
C PHE A 100 15.03 6.15 6.58
N GLU A 101 15.29 7.42 6.26
CA GLU A 101 16.59 7.92 5.80
C GLU A 101 17.73 7.57 6.78
N GLY A 102 17.49 7.77 8.08
CA GLY A 102 18.45 7.42 9.13
C GLY A 102 18.80 5.92 9.15
N LEU A 103 17.88 5.05 8.74
CA LEU A 103 18.15 3.61 8.57
C LEU A 103 18.96 3.31 7.33
N LEU A 104 18.61 3.92 6.20
CA LEU A 104 19.37 3.79 4.97
C LEU A 104 20.83 4.23 5.20
N GLY A 105 21.05 5.32 5.93
CA GLY A 105 22.40 5.79 6.29
C GLY A 105 23.27 4.73 6.99
N LYS A 106 22.68 3.84 7.79
CA LYS A 106 23.41 2.75 8.49
C LYS A 106 23.86 1.63 7.54
N ALA A 107 23.23 1.49 6.37
CA ALA A 107 23.61 0.50 5.35
C ALA A 107 24.80 0.95 4.47
N ILE A 108 25.23 2.22 4.58
CA ILE A 108 26.31 2.75 3.75
C ILE A 108 27.65 2.15 4.19
N THR A 109 28.31 1.48 3.25
CA THR A 109 29.70 1.07 3.38
C THR A 109 30.61 2.20 2.90
N TRP A 110 31.48 2.66 3.78
CA TRP A 110 32.40 3.78 3.52
C TRP A 110 33.76 3.28 3.03
N TYR A 111 34.30 3.86 1.96
CA TYR A 111 35.68 3.58 1.55
C TYR A 111 36.65 4.22 2.55
N SER A 112 37.58 3.42 3.09
CA SER A 112 38.47 3.82 4.18
C SER A 112 39.55 4.86 3.80
N LYS A 113 39.64 5.30 2.54
CA LYS A 113 40.70 6.20 2.05
C LYS A 113 40.24 7.36 1.16
N ASP A 114 39.02 7.30 0.61
CA ASP A 114 38.48 8.34 -0.26
C ASP A 114 37.28 8.98 0.43
N TYR A 115 37.52 10.05 1.20
CA TYR A 115 36.42 10.88 1.68
C TYR A 115 35.85 11.68 0.51
N PRO A 116 34.54 11.58 0.21
CA PRO A 116 33.58 10.60 0.70
C PRO A 116 32.87 9.87 -0.44
N LYS A 117 33.46 8.74 -0.82
CA LYS A 117 32.83 7.75 -1.68
C LYS A 117 32.29 6.64 -0.76
N GLY A 118 30.97 6.57 -0.62
CA GLY A 118 30.28 5.46 0.03
C GLY A 118 29.46 4.67 -1.00
N TYR A 119 29.07 3.45 -0.68
CA TYR A 119 28.18 2.63 -1.51
C TYR A 119 27.26 1.77 -0.64
N TYR A 120 26.14 1.34 -1.20
CA TYR A 120 25.30 0.32 -0.60
C TYR A 120 25.77 -1.06 -1.07
N ASP A 121 26.27 -1.89 -0.17
CA ASP A 121 26.33 -3.32 -0.43
C ASP A 121 24.91 -3.89 -0.29
N THR A 122 24.43 -4.56 -1.33
CA THR A 122 23.06 -5.11 -1.33
C THR A 122 22.77 -6.01 -0.13
N LYS A 123 23.73 -6.77 0.42
CA LYS A 123 23.47 -7.60 1.61
C LYS A 123 23.17 -6.77 2.85
N ASN A 124 23.91 -5.67 3.04
CA ASN A 124 23.71 -4.78 4.17
C ASN A 124 22.43 -3.98 4.02
N LEU A 125 22.16 -3.48 2.81
CA LEU A 125 20.94 -2.74 2.50
C LEU A 125 19.70 -3.63 2.65
N ASP A 126 19.73 -4.84 2.08
CA ASP A 126 18.64 -5.82 2.19
C ASP A 126 18.37 -6.18 3.65
N ALA A 127 19.40 -6.34 4.48
CA ALA A 127 19.23 -6.61 5.91
C ALA A 127 18.52 -5.45 6.65
N GLN A 128 18.80 -4.19 6.31
CA GLN A 128 18.07 -3.05 6.87
C GLN A 128 16.62 -3.01 6.37
N LEU A 129 16.40 -3.22 5.06
CA LEU A 129 15.05 -3.27 4.48
C LEU A 129 14.22 -4.43 5.04
N ASP A 130 14.84 -5.60 5.26
CA ASP A 130 14.22 -6.77 5.87
C ASP A 130 13.73 -6.49 7.30
N SER A 131 14.43 -5.64 8.04
CA SER A 131 14.03 -5.27 9.41
C SER A 131 12.73 -4.45 9.47
N VAL A 132 12.31 -3.87 8.33
CA VAL A 132 11.07 -3.10 8.20
C VAL A 132 10.02 -3.88 7.42
N PHE A 133 10.38 -4.49 6.27
CA PHE A 133 9.40 -5.11 5.38
C PHE A 133 8.96 -6.51 5.81
N ASN A 134 9.81 -7.35 6.41
CA ASN A 134 9.34 -8.66 6.88
C ASN A 134 8.27 -8.53 7.97
N PRO A 135 8.40 -7.61 8.94
CA PRO A 135 7.32 -7.27 9.87
C PRO A 135 6.02 -6.87 9.18
N LEU A 136 6.09 -5.89 8.27
CA LEU A 136 4.93 -5.41 7.52
C LEU A 136 4.22 -6.52 6.73
N VAL A 137 4.98 -7.42 6.10
CA VAL A 137 4.41 -8.59 5.42
C VAL A 137 3.73 -9.55 6.41
N ALA A 138 4.31 -9.76 7.59
CA ALA A 138 3.73 -10.61 8.62
C ALA A 138 2.40 -10.03 9.14
N ASP A 139 2.30 -8.71 9.21
CA ASP A 139 1.11 -7.97 9.64
C ASP A 139 0.04 -7.89 8.55
N GLY A 140 0.37 -8.25 7.31
CA GLY A 140 -0.55 -8.25 6.19
C GLY A 140 -0.59 -6.94 5.40
N THR A 141 0.28 -5.98 5.70
CA THR A 141 0.49 -4.79 4.89
C THR A 141 0.96 -5.18 3.50
N ASP A 142 0.29 -4.65 2.48
CA ASP A 142 0.66 -4.83 1.07
C ASP A 142 0.85 -3.50 0.32
N GLU A 143 0.76 -2.37 1.03
CA GLU A 143 1.06 -1.03 0.54
C GLU A 143 1.74 -0.20 1.64
N ILE A 144 2.84 0.46 1.30
CA ILE A 144 3.44 1.52 2.12
C ILE A 144 3.40 2.84 1.37
N ASN A 145 3.19 3.92 2.11
CA ASN A 145 3.31 5.28 1.61
C ASN A 145 4.57 5.88 2.24
N LEU A 146 5.58 6.17 1.42
CA LEU A 146 6.77 6.89 1.86
C LEU A 146 6.38 8.37 2.03
N SER A 147 6.30 8.82 3.27
CA SER A 147 5.81 10.14 3.64
C SER A 147 6.94 11.15 3.62
N PHE A 148 6.76 12.21 2.81
CA PHE A 148 7.69 13.31 2.73
C PHE A 148 7.00 14.59 3.15
N ALA A 149 7.64 15.29 4.08
CA ALA A 149 7.27 16.61 4.58
C ALA A 149 6.95 17.67 3.52
N GLN A 150 7.37 17.50 2.26
CA GLN A 150 7.30 18.54 1.24
C GLN A 150 6.81 18.05 -0.12
N ILE A 151 6.18 18.97 -0.84
CA ILE A 151 5.76 18.85 -2.24
C ILE A 151 6.54 19.84 -3.11
N SER A 152 7.85 19.99 -2.93
CA SER A 152 8.60 20.98 -3.70
C SER A 152 9.25 20.39 -4.96
N ASN A 153 9.06 21.10 -6.06
CA ASN A 153 9.84 20.97 -7.30
C ASN A 153 10.01 19.55 -7.89
N ILE A 154 8.90 18.88 -8.20
CA ILE A 154 8.86 17.57 -8.89
C ILE A 154 9.69 17.55 -10.19
N ALA A 155 9.80 18.69 -10.88
CA ALA A 155 10.67 18.83 -12.05
C ALA A 155 12.16 18.58 -11.72
N ALA A 156 12.64 19.11 -10.59
CA ALA A 156 13.99 18.87 -10.10
C ALA A 156 14.17 17.43 -9.60
N ILE A 157 13.10 16.76 -9.13
CA ILE A 157 13.17 15.34 -8.73
C ILE A 157 13.39 14.44 -9.95
N LEU A 158 12.71 14.74 -11.07
CA LEU A 158 12.84 13.99 -12.32
C LEU A 158 14.21 14.17 -12.98
N ASN A 159 14.70 15.41 -12.99
CA ASN A 159 15.95 15.80 -13.63
C ASN A 159 16.79 16.59 -12.63
N PRO A 160 17.35 15.92 -11.61
CA PRO A 160 18.11 16.62 -10.59
C PRO A 160 19.36 17.21 -11.24
N ASP A 161 19.54 18.51 -11.11
CA ASP A 161 20.81 19.15 -11.42
C ASP A 161 21.76 18.83 -10.26
N LEU A 162 22.44 17.70 -10.39
CA LEU A 162 23.32 17.12 -9.38
C LEU A 162 24.55 18.00 -9.06
N THR A 163 24.75 19.09 -9.81
CA THR A 163 25.81 20.08 -9.57
C THR A 163 25.34 21.22 -8.68
N LYS A 164 24.03 21.37 -8.47
CA LYS A 164 23.46 22.44 -7.63
C LYS A 164 23.36 22.03 -6.17
N SER A 165 23.67 23.01 -5.31
CA SER A 165 23.29 22.89 -3.92
C SER A 165 21.78 23.09 -3.78
N TYR A 166 20.99 22.03 -3.66
CA TYR A 166 19.64 22.13 -3.12
C TYR A 166 19.78 22.29 -1.60
N SER A 167 20.05 23.51 -1.15
CA SER A 167 19.87 23.87 0.26
C SER A 167 18.41 24.23 0.45
N GLY A 168 17.65 23.39 1.15
CA GLY A 168 16.24 23.60 1.34
C GLY A 168 15.63 22.50 2.20
N THR A 169 14.39 22.72 2.60
CA THR A 169 13.58 21.79 3.37
C THR A 169 13.36 20.46 2.63
N ASP A 170 13.38 20.45 1.27
CA ASP A 170 13.09 19.32 0.35
C ASP A 170 13.91 18.02 0.54
N LYS A 171 13.37 17.13 1.39
CA LYS A 171 14.01 15.85 1.72
C LYS A 171 14.06 14.85 0.58
N ILE A 172 13.13 14.89 -0.38
CA ILE A 172 13.18 13.97 -1.52
C ILE A 172 14.39 14.30 -2.39
N LEU A 173 14.62 15.59 -2.66
CA LEU A 173 15.82 16.01 -3.39
C LEU A 173 17.09 15.67 -2.61
N GLU A 174 17.13 15.87 -1.29
CA GLU A 174 18.28 15.45 -0.48
C GLU A 174 18.54 13.93 -0.55
N ILE A 175 17.49 13.12 -0.47
CA ILE A 175 17.59 11.66 -0.56
C ILE A 175 18.04 11.23 -1.95
N LEU A 176 17.51 11.84 -3.02
CA LEU A 176 17.81 11.50 -4.42
C LEU A 176 19.08 12.15 -4.96
N ARG A 177 19.62 13.17 -4.28
CA ARG A 177 20.85 13.85 -4.66
C ARG A 177 21.99 12.83 -4.75
N TYR A 178 22.35 12.54 -5.99
CA TYR A 178 23.57 11.81 -6.32
C TYR A 178 24.73 12.81 -6.36
N ASN A 179 25.55 12.87 -5.31
CA ASN A 179 26.73 13.71 -5.31
C ASN A 179 28.00 12.90 -5.71
N PRO A 180 28.53 13.05 -6.94
CA PRO A 180 29.76 12.39 -7.35
C PRO A 180 31.03 12.97 -6.68
N SER A 181 30.96 14.19 -6.14
CA SER A 181 32.07 14.78 -5.35
C SER A 181 32.17 14.17 -3.96
N GLY A 182 31.16 13.40 -3.57
CA GLY A 182 31.00 12.85 -2.26
C GLY A 182 30.76 13.96 -1.26
N ASP A 183 29.56 14.01 -0.70
CA ASP A 183 29.36 14.60 0.62
C ASP A 183 28.74 13.52 1.51
N ASN A 184 29.02 13.59 2.81
CA ASN A 184 28.42 12.70 3.81
C ASN A 184 26.90 12.86 3.90
N LEU A 185 26.37 13.98 3.41
CA LEU A 185 24.96 14.33 3.46
C LEU A 185 24.11 13.65 2.36
N ALA A 186 24.74 13.09 1.31
CA ALA A 186 23.99 12.47 0.20
C ALA A 186 23.66 11.00 0.48
N ILE A 187 22.36 10.68 0.60
CA ILE A 187 21.85 9.32 0.84
C ILE A 187 21.83 8.48 -0.43
N ASN A 188 21.65 9.08 -1.61
CA ASN A 188 21.77 8.35 -2.87
C ASN A 188 23.24 7.99 -3.15
N LYS A 189 23.64 6.78 -2.80
CA LYS A 189 24.95 6.20 -3.11
C LYS A 189 24.81 5.12 -4.20
N PRO A 190 25.89 4.81 -4.94
CA PRO A 190 25.91 3.64 -5.81
C PRO A 190 25.48 2.38 -5.05
N ILE A 191 24.60 1.58 -5.66
CA ILE A 191 24.17 0.29 -5.12
C ILE A 191 24.97 -0.82 -5.80
N VAL A 192 25.56 -1.71 -5.02
CA VAL A 192 26.55 -2.70 -5.48
C VAL A 192 26.11 -4.11 -5.10
N GLN A 193 26.00 -4.96 -6.11
CA GLN A 193 25.74 -6.39 -5.96
C GLN A 193 26.91 -7.17 -6.55
N ASP A 194 27.54 -8.03 -5.74
CA ASP A 194 28.70 -8.85 -6.14
C ASP A 194 29.81 -8.03 -6.83
N GLY A 195 30.09 -6.84 -6.30
CA GLY A 195 31.11 -5.92 -6.81
C GLY A 195 30.70 -5.15 -8.07
N LYS A 196 29.47 -5.27 -8.56
CA LYS A 196 28.96 -4.54 -9.73
C LYS A 196 27.90 -3.51 -9.34
N LYS A 197 28.01 -2.31 -9.91
CA LYS A 197 27.03 -1.23 -9.73
C LYS A 197 25.72 -1.59 -10.43
N LEU A 198 24.60 -1.50 -9.71
CA LEU A 198 23.25 -1.61 -10.25
C LEU A 198 22.82 -0.27 -10.88
N PRO A 199 22.05 -0.30 -11.99
CA PRO A 199 21.55 0.90 -12.65
C PRO A 199 20.25 1.40 -11.99
N GLN A 200 20.26 1.58 -10.67
CA GLN A 200 19.10 2.00 -9.89
C GLN A 200 19.50 3.11 -8.90
N ASP A 201 18.59 4.05 -8.65
CA ASP A 201 18.67 4.92 -7.47
C ASP A 201 18.06 4.25 -6.24
N ILE A 202 18.27 4.85 -5.06
CA ILE A 202 17.84 4.27 -3.79
C ILE A 202 16.32 4.04 -3.71
N ILE A 203 15.50 4.93 -4.26
CA ILE A 203 14.04 4.79 -4.26
C ILE A 203 13.61 3.65 -5.19
N GLN A 204 14.23 3.54 -6.38
CA GLN A 204 14.00 2.41 -7.29
C GLN A 204 14.35 1.06 -6.65
N TYR A 205 15.45 1.01 -5.89
CA TYR A 205 15.86 -0.20 -5.19
C TYR A 205 14.87 -0.57 -4.08
N ILE A 206 14.50 0.39 -3.23
CA ILE A 206 13.50 0.19 -2.16
C ILE A 206 12.18 -0.33 -2.76
N SER A 207 11.67 0.34 -3.80
CA SER A 207 10.43 -0.06 -4.49
C SER A 207 10.55 -1.48 -5.07
N SER A 208 11.66 -1.79 -5.76
CA SER A 208 11.88 -3.13 -6.34
C SER A 208 11.96 -4.22 -5.27
N TYR A 209 12.64 -3.92 -4.15
CA TYR A 209 12.83 -4.84 -3.05
C TYR A 209 11.51 -5.11 -2.30
N ALA A 210 10.76 -4.06 -1.95
CA ALA A 210 9.44 -4.17 -1.33
C ALA A 210 8.45 -4.94 -2.22
N ASN A 211 8.43 -4.65 -3.53
CA ASN A 211 7.59 -5.37 -4.49
C ASN A 211 7.92 -6.86 -4.55
N SER A 212 9.20 -7.24 -4.37
CA SER A 212 9.61 -8.66 -4.30
C SER A 212 9.05 -9.39 -3.07
N LYS A 213 8.70 -8.64 -2.02
CA LYS A 213 8.04 -9.09 -0.79
C LYS A 213 6.51 -9.03 -0.88
N GLY A 214 5.96 -8.48 -1.96
CA GLY A 214 4.52 -8.28 -2.16
C GLY A 214 3.98 -6.98 -1.57
N ILE A 215 4.86 -6.05 -1.17
CA ILE A 215 4.50 -4.71 -0.68
C ILE A 215 4.65 -3.72 -1.83
N LYS A 216 3.59 -2.96 -2.12
CA LYS A 216 3.63 -1.81 -3.02
C LYS A 216 4.21 -0.60 -2.31
N VAL A 217 4.94 0.24 -3.05
CA VAL A 217 5.52 1.47 -2.52
C VAL A 217 4.95 2.65 -3.29
N ASP A 218 4.28 3.53 -2.57
CA ASP A 218 3.68 4.76 -3.06
C ASP A 218 4.26 5.98 -2.33
N LEU A 219 3.93 7.19 -2.78
CA LEU A 219 4.43 8.44 -2.20
C LEU A 219 3.29 9.19 -1.51
N SER A 220 3.59 9.75 -0.35
CA SER A 220 2.77 10.79 0.25
C SER A 220 3.57 12.07 0.41
N PHE A 221 2.96 13.19 0.03
CA PHE A 221 3.59 14.51 0.03
C PHE A 221 2.81 15.48 0.94
N GLY A 222 3.50 16.15 1.86
CA GLY A 222 2.91 17.10 2.81
C GLY A 222 3.23 16.72 4.26
N GLY A 223 2.26 16.81 5.16
CA GLY A 223 2.39 16.46 6.57
C GLY A 223 2.62 17.66 7.50
N ALA A 224 2.62 17.41 8.80
CA ALA A 224 2.56 18.43 9.86
C ALA A 224 3.70 19.46 9.84
N ILE A 225 4.86 19.15 9.27
CA ILE A 225 6.02 20.06 9.19
C ILE A 225 6.14 20.77 7.83
N ALA A 226 5.22 20.50 6.90
CA ALA A 226 5.15 21.18 5.62
C ALA A 226 4.80 22.67 5.82
N THR A 227 5.43 23.54 5.04
CA THR A 227 5.19 24.98 5.04
C THR A 227 4.73 25.47 3.67
N ASN A 228 4.30 26.73 3.55
CA ASN A 228 3.88 27.33 2.28
C ASN A 228 4.91 27.18 1.15
N THR A 229 6.21 27.21 1.46
CA THR A 229 7.27 27.04 0.44
C THR A 229 7.40 25.60 -0.06
N ASP A 230 6.83 24.66 0.69
CA ASP A 230 6.87 23.24 0.39
C ASP A 230 5.68 22.78 -0.47
N TYR A 231 4.60 23.58 -0.58
CA TYR A 231 3.44 23.29 -1.43
C TYR A 231 3.45 24.01 -2.78
N VAL A 232 4.62 24.46 -3.27
CA VAL A 232 4.67 25.31 -4.47
C VAL A 232 4.28 24.52 -5.73
N ILE A 233 3.08 24.80 -6.24
CA ILE A 233 2.62 24.32 -7.54
C ILE A 233 3.15 25.31 -8.57
N GLY A 234 4.01 24.87 -9.49
CA GLY A 234 4.51 25.67 -10.62
C GLY A 234 3.42 25.92 -11.68
N ASP A 235 3.74 25.76 -12.95
CA ASP A 235 2.67 25.59 -13.95
C ASP A 235 1.88 24.30 -13.63
N PRO A 236 0.55 24.34 -13.43
CA PRO A 236 -0.23 23.19 -12.98
C PRO A 236 -0.11 21.96 -13.90
N THR A 237 -0.17 22.18 -15.21
CA THR A 237 -0.09 21.10 -16.21
C THR A 237 1.29 20.44 -16.18
N THR A 238 2.34 21.26 -16.16
CA THR A 238 3.72 20.79 -16.10
C THR A 238 3.99 20.06 -14.79
N ALA A 239 3.54 20.60 -13.65
CA ALA A 239 3.70 19.96 -12.35
C ALA A 239 3.00 18.59 -12.30
N ALA A 240 1.76 18.49 -12.80
CA ALA A 240 1.01 17.24 -12.86
C ALA A 240 1.72 16.20 -13.75
N ASN A 241 2.14 16.58 -14.96
CA ASN A 241 2.85 15.69 -15.88
C ASN A 241 4.19 15.21 -15.31
N ASN A 242 4.89 16.06 -14.57
CA ASN A 242 6.12 15.67 -13.88
C ASN A 242 5.85 14.61 -12.80
N LEU A 243 4.76 14.77 -12.05
CA LEU A 243 4.40 13.77 -11.03
C LEU A 243 4.01 12.43 -11.66
N VAL A 244 3.27 12.45 -12.78
CA VAL A 244 2.95 11.24 -13.55
C VAL A 244 4.23 10.52 -13.99
N ALA A 245 5.20 11.26 -14.55
CA ALA A 245 6.48 10.69 -14.97
C ALA A 245 7.29 10.13 -13.78
N LEU A 246 7.19 10.77 -12.61
CA LEU A 246 7.86 10.30 -11.39
C LEU A 246 7.28 8.96 -10.93
N MET A 247 5.96 8.87 -10.88
CA MET A 247 5.26 7.62 -10.55
C MET A 247 5.55 6.51 -11.55
N ASP A 248 5.73 6.83 -12.83
CA ASP A 248 6.14 5.86 -13.85
C ASP A 248 7.59 5.39 -13.64
N LYS A 249 8.52 6.30 -13.30
CA LYS A 249 9.93 5.97 -13.02
C LYS A 249 10.09 4.97 -11.88
N TYR A 250 9.26 5.07 -10.85
CA TYR A 250 9.34 4.24 -9.64
C TYR A 250 8.28 3.16 -9.54
N ASN A 251 7.47 2.99 -10.59
CA ASN A 251 6.35 2.03 -10.64
C ASN A 251 5.37 2.17 -9.46
N MET A 252 5.05 3.41 -9.10
CA MET A 252 4.05 3.74 -8.08
C MET A 252 2.64 3.70 -8.70
N GLU A 253 1.68 3.22 -7.93
CA GLU A 253 0.28 3.10 -8.33
C GLU A 253 -0.58 4.22 -7.73
N THR A 254 -0.17 4.76 -6.59
CA THR A 254 -0.89 5.79 -5.84
C THR A 254 0.04 6.96 -5.52
N VAL A 255 -0.52 8.16 -5.56
CA VAL A 255 0.07 9.32 -4.92
C VAL A 255 -0.91 9.90 -3.92
N ASP A 256 -0.42 10.21 -2.74
CA ASP A 256 -1.17 10.83 -1.67
C ASP A 256 -0.67 12.25 -1.39
N PHE A 257 -1.61 13.15 -1.09
CA PHE A 257 -1.32 14.50 -0.63
C PHE A 257 -1.76 14.62 0.83
N ASP A 258 -0.80 14.65 1.75
CA ASP A 258 -1.01 14.78 3.18
C ASP A 258 -1.15 16.25 3.59
N ILE A 259 -2.36 16.78 3.45
CA ILE A 259 -2.64 18.21 3.57
C ILE A 259 -2.96 18.55 5.03
N GLU A 260 -1.91 18.72 5.84
CA GLU A 260 -2.02 19.19 7.22
C GLU A 260 -1.92 20.73 7.33
N ASP A 261 -1.05 21.36 6.54
CA ASP A 261 -1.03 22.83 6.36
C ASP A 261 -1.85 23.24 5.14
N VAL A 262 -3.16 23.33 5.38
CA VAL A 262 -4.14 23.79 4.39
C VAL A 262 -3.81 25.20 3.87
N SER A 263 -3.27 26.08 4.73
CA SER A 263 -2.94 27.45 4.33
C SER A 263 -1.79 27.48 3.33
N GLY A 264 -0.80 26.61 3.50
CA GLY A 264 0.32 26.43 2.59
C GLY A 264 -0.10 25.95 1.21
N LEU A 265 -0.94 24.92 1.13
CA LEU A 265 -1.48 24.46 -0.17
C LEU A 265 -2.28 25.56 -0.86
N MET A 266 -3.22 26.16 -0.15
CA MET A 266 -4.17 27.12 -0.73
C MET A 266 -3.54 28.49 -1.02
N ALA A 267 -2.32 28.78 -0.55
CA ALA A 267 -1.55 29.95 -0.95
C ALA A 267 -1.25 30.01 -2.46
N ASN A 268 -1.33 28.86 -3.16
CA ASN A 268 -1.25 28.78 -4.62
C ASN A 268 -2.48 29.36 -5.35
N GLY A 269 -3.60 29.52 -4.63
CA GLY A 269 -4.91 29.93 -5.15
C GLY A 269 -5.74 28.77 -5.69
N ASP A 270 -7.06 28.79 -5.39
CA ASP A 270 -8.03 27.73 -5.70
C ASP A 270 -7.95 27.24 -7.15
N ALA A 271 -7.96 28.16 -8.12
CA ALA A 271 -7.95 27.82 -9.54
C ALA A 271 -6.70 27.02 -9.94
N LYS A 272 -5.55 27.35 -9.33
CA LYS A 272 -4.27 26.71 -9.61
C LYS A 272 -4.22 25.30 -9.02
N VAL A 273 -4.64 25.16 -7.76
CA VAL A 273 -4.74 23.87 -7.05
C VAL A 273 -5.71 22.94 -7.77
N LEU A 274 -6.91 23.42 -8.12
CA LEU A 274 -7.90 22.65 -8.87
C LEU A 274 -7.38 22.21 -10.24
N SER A 275 -6.74 23.11 -10.99
CA SER A 275 -6.18 22.78 -12.31
C SER A 275 -5.11 21.68 -12.20
N PHE A 276 -4.24 21.77 -11.19
CA PHE A 276 -3.21 20.77 -10.92
C PHE A 276 -3.83 19.40 -10.59
N LEU A 277 -4.72 19.34 -9.59
CA LEU A 277 -5.32 18.08 -9.14
C LEU A 277 -6.16 17.43 -10.24
N LYS A 278 -6.96 18.20 -11.00
CA LYS A 278 -7.75 17.65 -12.12
C LYS A 278 -6.90 17.11 -13.25
N THR A 279 -5.83 17.83 -13.59
CA THR A 279 -4.90 17.38 -14.64
C THR A 279 -4.19 16.11 -14.20
N LEU A 280 -3.72 16.07 -12.96
CA LEU A 280 -3.06 14.91 -12.37
C LEU A 280 -3.99 13.69 -12.32
N HIS A 281 -5.19 13.86 -11.74
CA HIS A 281 -6.19 12.79 -11.61
C HIS A 281 -6.55 12.20 -12.97
N SER A 282 -6.85 13.05 -13.97
CA SER A 282 -7.14 12.60 -15.32
C SER A 282 -5.98 11.82 -15.96
N ALA A 283 -4.74 12.32 -15.83
CA ALA A 283 -3.56 11.67 -16.39
C ALA A 283 -3.23 10.33 -15.72
N LEU A 284 -3.45 10.21 -14.41
CA LEU A 284 -3.22 8.99 -13.65
C LEU A 284 -4.33 7.96 -13.85
N ALA A 285 -5.60 8.39 -13.92
CA ALA A 285 -6.74 7.51 -14.21
C ALA A 285 -6.55 6.77 -15.54
N ALA A 286 -6.03 7.44 -16.59
CA ALA A 286 -5.70 6.82 -17.87
C ALA A 286 -4.63 5.70 -17.78
N LYS A 287 -3.89 5.64 -16.67
CA LYS A 287 -2.85 4.64 -16.37
C LYS A 287 -3.28 3.65 -15.28
N ASN A 288 -4.54 3.68 -14.84
CA ASN A 288 -5.05 2.94 -13.67
C ASN A 288 -4.29 3.25 -12.37
N LYS A 289 -3.84 4.50 -12.22
CA LYS A 289 -3.18 5.02 -11.02
C LYS A 289 -4.13 5.95 -10.26
N LYS A 290 -3.86 6.17 -8.98
CA LYS A 290 -4.77 6.88 -8.07
C LYS A 290 -4.17 8.14 -7.45
N VAL A 291 -5.03 9.11 -7.19
CA VAL A 291 -4.76 10.30 -6.36
C VAL A 291 -5.56 10.19 -5.07
N LEU A 292 -4.90 10.23 -3.93
CA LEU A 292 -5.52 10.27 -2.61
C LEU A 292 -5.21 11.59 -1.90
N LEU A 293 -6.11 12.02 -1.03
CA LEU A 293 -5.91 13.18 -0.17
C LEU A 293 -5.97 12.72 1.28
N THR A 294 -4.88 12.86 2.02
CA THR A 294 -4.88 12.70 3.48
C THR A 294 -5.11 14.05 4.13
N VAL A 295 -6.07 14.14 5.04
CA VAL A 295 -6.50 15.40 5.65
C VAL A 295 -6.85 15.21 7.11
N LEU A 296 -6.71 16.28 7.89
CA LEU A 296 -7.28 16.34 9.23
C LEU A 296 -8.80 16.14 9.16
N GLY A 297 -9.35 15.39 10.11
CA GLY A 297 -10.77 15.05 10.15
C GLY A 297 -11.76 16.23 10.32
N SER A 298 -11.27 17.45 10.52
CA SER A 298 -12.13 18.64 10.66
C SER A 298 -12.75 19.05 9.32
N ALA A 299 -14.07 18.96 9.21
CA ALA A 299 -14.85 19.49 8.11
C ALA A 299 -14.67 21.00 7.93
N ALA A 300 -14.57 21.75 9.03
CA ALA A 300 -14.37 23.20 9.01
C ALA A 300 -12.98 23.61 8.51
N ASN A 301 -11.94 22.81 8.79
CA ASN A 301 -10.59 23.06 8.25
C ASN A 301 -10.39 22.38 6.89
N GLY A 302 -11.27 21.48 6.48
CA GLY A 302 -11.25 20.80 5.18
C GLY A 302 -12.41 21.24 4.28
N PRO A 303 -13.38 20.35 3.98
CA PRO A 303 -14.35 20.49 2.89
C PRO A 303 -15.38 21.62 3.05
N ARG A 304 -15.65 22.10 4.26
CA ARG A 304 -16.52 23.26 4.50
C ARG A 304 -15.74 24.57 4.60
N GLY A 305 -14.42 24.49 4.72
CA GLY A 305 -13.52 25.63 4.84
C GLY A 305 -12.59 25.79 3.65
N PRO A 306 -11.27 25.96 3.85
CA PRO A 306 -10.39 26.35 2.75
C PRO A 306 -10.24 25.27 1.65
N LEU A 307 -10.45 23.99 1.95
CA LEU A 307 -10.42 22.93 0.92
C LEU A 307 -11.75 22.77 0.17
N LYS A 308 -12.76 23.61 0.45
CA LYS A 308 -14.09 23.54 -0.17
C LYS A 308 -14.05 23.48 -1.70
N ALA A 309 -13.16 24.23 -2.33
CA ALA A 309 -13.01 24.22 -3.78
C ALA A 309 -12.71 22.80 -4.31
N ILE A 310 -11.78 22.08 -3.67
CA ILE A 310 -11.40 20.70 -4.03
C ILE A 310 -12.58 19.76 -3.82
N PHE A 311 -13.24 19.84 -2.66
CA PHE A 311 -14.30 18.90 -2.31
C PHE A 311 -15.62 19.14 -3.05
N ASN A 312 -15.90 20.35 -3.53
CA ASN A 312 -17.00 20.62 -4.45
C ASN A 312 -16.83 19.86 -5.78
N GLU A 313 -15.59 19.57 -6.17
CA GLU A 313 -15.22 18.91 -7.42
C GLU A 313 -14.44 17.62 -7.17
N PHE A 314 -14.68 16.97 -6.02
CA PHE A 314 -13.87 15.89 -5.47
C PHE A 314 -13.58 14.77 -6.47
N ASP A 315 -14.62 14.26 -7.15
CA ASP A 315 -14.52 13.16 -8.11
C ASP A 315 -13.64 13.48 -9.34
N SER A 316 -13.38 14.76 -9.60
CA SER A 316 -12.47 15.19 -10.66
C SER A 316 -11.05 15.48 -10.16
N CYS A 317 -10.86 15.54 -8.85
CA CYS A 317 -9.58 15.89 -8.21
C CYS A 317 -8.90 14.69 -7.55
N ALA A 318 -9.66 13.70 -7.07
CA ALA A 318 -9.14 12.58 -6.31
C ALA A 318 -10.00 11.32 -6.42
N ASP A 319 -9.39 10.18 -6.14
CA ASP A 319 -10.02 8.86 -6.08
C ASP A 319 -10.49 8.50 -4.66
N GLY A 320 -9.94 9.16 -3.64
CA GLY A 320 -10.24 8.89 -2.24
C GLY A 320 -9.68 9.91 -1.27
N VAL A 321 -10.21 9.90 -0.05
CA VAL A 321 -9.78 10.71 1.08
C VAL A 321 -9.45 9.82 2.28
N ARG A 322 -8.34 10.10 2.92
CA ARG A 322 -7.82 9.44 4.12
C ARG A 322 -7.96 10.42 5.29
N LEU A 323 -8.84 10.11 6.23
CA LEU A 323 -9.16 11.00 7.34
C LEU A 323 -8.32 10.69 8.57
N MET A 324 -7.51 11.65 8.99
CA MET A 324 -6.84 11.64 10.29
C MET A 324 -7.82 12.09 11.36
N LEU A 325 -8.64 11.15 11.85
CA LEU A 325 -9.58 11.35 12.96
C LEU A 325 -8.85 11.23 14.31
N TYR A 326 -7.70 11.87 14.40
CA TYR A 326 -6.85 11.84 15.58
C TYR A 326 -5.90 13.04 15.66
N SER A 327 -5.24 13.18 16.81
CA SER A 327 -4.12 14.06 17.09
C SER A 327 -2.97 13.25 17.70
N ASN A 328 -1.95 13.93 18.22
CA ASN A 328 -0.82 13.29 18.89
C ASN A 328 -1.18 12.64 20.25
N ALA A 329 -2.35 12.96 20.83
CA ALA A 329 -2.71 12.49 22.17
C ALA A 329 -4.11 11.87 22.25
N GLN A 330 -4.99 12.21 21.31
CA GLN A 330 -6.40 11.84 21.36
C GLN A 330 -6.89 11.41 19.98
N PHE A 331 -7.85 10.51 19.97
CA PHE A 331 -8.64 10.25 18.77
C PHE A 331 -9.93 11.08 18.83
N TYR A 332 -10.55 11.28 17.67
CA TYR A 332 -11.80 12.02 17.56
C TYR A 332 -12.86 11.08 16.99
N ILE A 333 -13.67 10.47 17.86
CA ILE A 333 -14.69 9.48 17.47
C ILE A 333 -16.07 9.95 17.87
N ASP A 334 -16.72 10.60 16.94
CA ASP A 334 -18.12 10.88 17.00
C ASP A 334 -18.62 10.88 15.57
N ALA A 335 -19.46 9.90 15.23
CA ALA A 335 -20.07 9.86 13.92
C ALA A 335 -20.88 11.13 13.63
N ASN A 336 -21.50 11.74 14.63
CA ASN A 336 -22.48 12.80 14.49
C ASN A 336 -21.93 14.21 14.73
N ASN A 337 -20.66 14.35 15.14
CA ASN A 337 -20.10 15.67 15.36
C ASN A 337 -20.13 16.50 14.07
N THR A 338 -20.66 17.72 14.15
CA THR A 338 -20.87 18.58 12.98
C THR A 338 -19.58 19.13 12.39
N ASP A 339 -18.52 19.17 13.19
CA ASP A 339 -17.25 19.81 12.85
C ASP A 339 -16.20 18.80 12.41
N TRP A 340 -16.13 17.62 13.02
CA TRP A 340 -15.13 16.59 12.70
C TRP A 340 -15.71 15.17 12.59
N GLY A 341 -17.03 15.04 12.67
CA GLY A 341 -17.68 13.74 12.70
C GLY A 341 -17.78 13.06 11.34
N PHE A 342 -17.76 11.73 11.37
CA PHE A 342 -17.66 10.91 10.16
C PHE A 342 -18.87 11.03 9.22
N LYS A 343 -20.09 11.22 9.73
CA LYS A 343 -21.29 11.41 8.89
C LYS A 343 -21.18 12.64 8.00
N THR A 344 -20.62 13.72 8.52
CA THR A 344 -20.40 14.95 7.75
C THR A 344 -19.55 14.67 6.51
N TRP A 345 -18.51 13.85 6.63
CA TRP A 345 -17.69 13.45 5.50
C TRP A 345 -18.42 12.55 4.51
N VAL A 346 -19.22 11.60 5.00
CA VAL A 346 -20.07 10.74 4.16
C VAL A 346 -21.06 11.57 3.33
N GLU A 347 -21.67 12.59 3.91
CA GLU A 347 -22.60 13.50 3.21
C GLU A 347 -21.90 14.32 2.12
N ILE A 348 -20.64 14.72 2.35
CA ILE A 348 -19.85 15.54 1.43
C ILE A 348 -19.33 14.71 0.25
N ILE A 349 -18.71 13.56 0.53
CA ILE A 349 -18.10 12.69 -0.49
C ILE A 349 -19.15 11.85 -1.22
N LYS A 350 -20.28 11.54 -0.56
CA LYS A 350 -21.44 10.76 -1.06
C LYS A 350 -21.16 9.29 -1.38
N ASP A 351 -19.92 8.95 -1.73
CA ASP A 351 -19.44 7.58 -1.89
C ASP A 351 -18.54 7.19 -0.70
N PRO A 352 -19.07 6.46 0.31
CA PRO A 352 -18.29 6.08 1.49
C PRO A 352 -17.07 5.19 1.16
N SER A 353 -17.07 4.50 0.01
CA SER A 353 -15.96 3.62 -0.38
C SER A 353 -14.68 4.38 -0.70
N LYS A 354 -14.81 5.70 -0.92
CA LYS A 354 -13.70 6.63 -1.12
C LYS A 354 -13.14 7.19 0.19
N ILE A 355 -13.73 6.87 1.34
CA ILE A 355 -13.32 7.41 2.64
C ILE A 355 -12.61 6.32 3.44
N SER A 356 -11.36 6.58 3.82
CA SER A 356 -10.54 5.72 4.69
C SER A 356 -10.32 6.42 6.04
N ILE A 357 -10.30 5.66 7.14
CA ILE A 357 -10.07 6.20 8.49
C ILE A 357 -8.67 5.80 8.96
N GLY A 358 -7.92 6.76 9.48
CA GLY A 358 -6.55 6.55 9.94
C GLY A 358 -6.42 6.20 11.41
N PHE A 359 -5.36 5.47 11.75
CA PHE A 359 -4.97 5.15 13.11
C PHE A 359 -3.47 5.37 13.33
N TYR A 360 -3.10 6.06 14.41
CA TYR A 360 -1.72 6.29 14.79
C TYR A 360 -1.33 5.41 15.97
N ASP A 361 -0.28 4.61 15.80
CA ASP A 361 0.18 3.59 16.76
C ASP A 361 0.58 4.12 18.16
N LYS A 362 0.86 5.43 18.27
CA LYS A 362 1.16 6.11 19.54
C LYS A 362 -0.06 6.52 20.36
N ILE A 363 -1.27 6.45 19.80
CA ILE A 363 -2.48 6.84 20.52
C ILE A 363 -2.94 5.71 21.43
N ALA A 364 -3.20 6.05 22.69
CA ALA A 364 -3.73 5.11 23.69
C ALA A 364 -5.25 4.89 23.50
N TYR A 365 -5.63 4.17 22.45
CA TYR A 365 -7.03 3.85 22.13
C TYR A 365 -7.76 3.10 23.26
N GLU A 366 -7.02 2.37 24.09
CA GLU A 366 -7.50 1.64 25.27
C GLU A 366 -8.20 2.52 26.32
N THR A 367 -7.93 3.82 26.31
CA THR A 367 -8.60 4.82 27.15
C THR A 367 -9.33 5.80 26.25
N PRO A 368 -10.60 5.53 25.91
CA PRO A 368 -11.31 6.36 24.96
C PRO A 368 -11.51 7.80 25.48
N GLN A 369 -10.59 8.70 25.16
CA GLN A 369 -10.78 10.15 25.29
C GLN A 369 -11.38 10.64 23.97
N SER A 370 -12.67 10.37 23.78
CA SER A 370 -13.37 10.98 22.66
C SER A 370 -13.54 12.48 22.92
N SER A 371 -13.36 13.31 21.90
CA SER A 371 -13.76 14.73 21.90
C SER A 371 -15.27 14.95 21.83
N ASP A 372 -16.03 13.86 21.82
CA ASP A 372 -17.48 13.81 21.92
C ASP A 372 -17.94 14.48 23.24
N PRO A 373 -18.67 15.61 23.18
CA PRO A 373 -19.12 16.32 24.37
C PRO A 373 -20.13 15.49 25.19
N ASP A 374 -20.76 14.48 24.58
CA ASP A 374 -21.68 13.54 25.23
C ASP A 374 -20.99 12.20 25.58
N TYR A 375 -19.65 12.20 25.67
CA TYR A 375 -18.90 11.04 26.13
C TYR A 375 -19.43 10.59 27.50
N SER A 376 -20.10 9.44 27.50
CA SER A 376 -20.73 8.85 28.68
C SER A 376 -20.47 7.36 28.71
N ALA A 377 -20.39 6.81 29.93
CA ALA A 377 -20.27 5.37 30.13
C ALA A 377 -21.43 4.58 29.48
N GLU A 378 -22.59 5.22 29.27
CA GLU A 378 -23.74 4.61 28.60
C GLU A 378 -23.54 4.54 27.07
N LYS A 379 -23.08 5.61 26.42
CA LYS A 379 -22.83 5.67 24.96
C LYS A 379 -21.76 4.68 24.49
N TYR A 380 -20.80 4.39 25.38
CA TYR A 380 -19.68 3.47 25.16
C TYR A 380 -19.77 2.24 26.08
N SER A 381 -20.99 1.86 26.50
CA SER A 381 -21.21 0.73 27.42
C SER A 381 -20.79 -0.63 26.84
N ASP A 382 -20.70 -0.74 25.51
CA ASP A 382 -20.22 -1.91 24.78
C ASP A 382 -18.72 -1.84 24.45
N PHE A 383 -17.98 -0.86 24.97
CA PHE A 383 -16.52 -0.83 24.88
C PHE A 383 -15.92 -2.03 25.63
N PRO A 384 -14.92 -2.74 25.06
CA PRO A 384 -14.39 -3.93 25.71
C PRO A 384 -13.74 -3.61 27.06
N THR A 385 -13.78 -4.58 27.98
CA THR A 385 -13.08 -4.45 29.27
C THR A 385 -11.60 -4.78 29.11
N ASN A 386 -10.71 -3.87 29.53
CA ASN A 386 -9.25 -4.01 29.41
C ASN A 386 -8.76 -4.40 28.00
N PRO A 387 -9.16 -3.67 26.94
CA PRO A 387 -8.76 -4.02 25.59
C PRO A 387 -7.26 -3.80 25.40
N THR A 388 -6.65 -4.55 24.49
CA THR A 388 -5.40 -4.10 23.87
C THR A 388 -5.66 -2.84 23.03
N ARG A 389 -4.62 -2.08 22.74
CA ARG A 389 -4.72 -0.90 21.88
C ARG A 389 -5.34 -1.21 20.51
N ALA A 390 -4.92 -2.32 19.90
CA ALA A 390 -5.46 -2.80 18.62
C ALA A 390 -6.95 -3.14 18.71
N GLN A 391 -7.36 -3.87 19.75
CA GLN A 391 -8.76 -4.20 19.99
C GLN A 391 -9.62 -2.95 20.14
N ALA A 392 -9.12 -1.96 20.89
CA ALA A 392 -9.80 -0.69 21.05
C ALA A 392 -9.93 0.06 19.71
N ALA A 393 -8.86 0.17 18.92
CA ALA A 393 -8.89 0.80 17.60
C ALA A 393 -9.83 0.10 16.61
N ALA A 394 -9.83 -1.24 16.58
CA ALA A 394 -10.74 -2.01 15.74
C ALA A 394 -12.20 -1.83 16.17
N TRP A 395 -12.47 -1.82 17.48
CA TRP A 395 -13.79 -1.53 18.02
C TRP A 395 -14.27 -0.13 17.64
N ILE A 396 -13.39 0.86 17.76
CA ILE A 396 -13.60 2.26 17.37
C ILE A 396 -14.04 2.36 15.91
N TYR A 397 -13.32 1.71 15.00
CA TYR A 397 -13.63 1.72 13.57
C TYR A 397 -15.01 1.14 13.29
N LYS A 398 -15.33 0.00 13.93
CA LYS A 398 -16.65 -0.66 13.83
C LYS A 398 -17.76 0.22 14.41
N LYS A 399 -17.53 0.87 15.54
CA LYS A 399 -18.49 1.74 16.22
C LYS A 399 -18.83 2.97 15.38
N VAL A 400 -17.82 3.70 14.88
CA VAL A 400 -18.04 4.86 14.00
C VAL A 400 -18.77 4.46 12.72
N SER A 401 -18.38 3.34 12.11
CA SER A 401 -19.05 2.81 10.91
C SER A 401 -20.54 2.56 11.18
N LYS A 402 -20.84 1.82 12.26
CA LYS A 402 -22.21 1.47 12.67
C LYS A 402 -23.04 2.71 13.01
N ASP A 403 -22.49 3.64 13.79
CA ASP A 403 -23.19 4.86 14.20
C ASP A 403 -23.45 5.80 13.01
N SER A 404 -22.61 5.72 11.97
CA SER A 404 -22.83 6.35 10.66
C SER A 404 -23.81 5.62 9.74
N GLY A 405 -24.38 4.48 10.16
CA GLY A 405 -25.30 3.68 9.37
C GLY A 405 -24.62 2.90 8.24
N LEU A 406 -23.31 2.66 8.35
CA LEU A 406 -22.49 1.98 7.36
C LEU A 406 -21.96 0.64 7.91
N THR A 407 -21.68 -0.27 6.98
CA THR A 407 -20.88 -1.47 7.23
C THR A 407 -19.43 -1.20 6.87
N ILE A 408 -18.49 -1.90 7.51
CA ILE A 408 -17.05 -1.75 7.24
C ILE A 408 -16.70 -2.00 5.76
N SER A 409 -17.43 -2.87 5.06
CA SER A 409 -17.22 -3.17 3.64
C SER A 409 -17.65 -2.04 2.69
N GLN A 410 -18.38 -1.05 3.19
CA GLN A 410 -18.76 0.13 2.40
C GLN A 410 -17.71 1.23 2.48
N LEU A 411 -16.72 1.11 3.35
CA LEU A 411 -15.66 2.10 3.52
C LEU A 411 -14.41 1.72 2.74
N GLY A 412 -13.57 2.72 2.48
CA GLY A 412 -12.18 2.49 2.14
C GLY A 412 -11.47 1.76 3.28
N ALA A 413 -10.44 0.98 2.93
CA ALA A 413 -9.65 0.29 3.93
C ALA A 413 -9.00 1.30 4.90
N PRO A 414 -9.02 1.09 6.22
CA PRO A 414 -8.23 1.87 7.16
C PRO A 414 -6.76 1.95 6.76
N PHE A 415 -6.12 3.01 7.24
CA PHE A 415 -4.68 3.17 7.14
C PHE A 415 -4.08 3.35 8.52
N THR A 416 -2.79 3.07 8.61
CA THR A 416 -2.03 3.19 9.84
C THR A 416 -0.85 4.14 9.65
N TRP A 417 -0.55 4.90 10.69
CA TRP A 417 0.61 5.78 10.75
C TRP A 417 1.60 5.27 11.79
N THR A 418 2.89 5.36 11.48
CA THR A 418 3.98 5.22 12.45
C THR A 418 5.11 6.17 12.09
N ASP A 419 5.69 6.80 13.09
CA ASP A 419 6.95 7.54 12.97
C ASP A 419 8.16 6.68 13.39
N ASP A 420 7.95 5.42 13.81
CA ASP A 420 9.01 4.47 14.14
C ASP A 420 8.82 3.13 13.43
N PRO A 421 9.22 3.04 12.15
CA PRO A 421 9.05 1.84 11.34
C PRO A 421 9.83 0.62 11.86
N LEU A 422 10.78 0.79 12.80
CA LEU A 422 11.51 -0.32 13.40
C LEU A 422 10.70 -1.06 14.45
N THR A 423 9.75 -0.37 15.08
CA THR A 423 8.95 -0.97 16.14
C THR A 423 7.82 -1.82 15.61
N ILE A 424 7.46 -1.71 14.33
CA ILE A 424 6.34 -2.44 13.69
C ILE A 424 6.36 -3.92 14.07
N SER A 425 7.53 -4.58 13.97
CA SER A 425 7.71 -6.01 14.30
C SER A 425 7.38 -6.42 15.73
N THR A 426 7.47 -5.48 16.65
CA THR A 426 7.26 -5.66 18.09
C THR A 426 6.03 -4.91 18.58
N ASN A 427 5.42 -4.09 17.73
CA ASN A 427 4.32 -3.23 18.08
C ASN A 427 3.03 -4.02 17.87
N GLN A 428 2.52 -4.55 18.99
CA GLN A 428 1.31 -5.36 19.06
C GLN A 428 0.10 -4.67 18.41
N PHE A 429 0.11 -3.34 18.28
CA PHE A 429 -0.92 -2.60 17.57
C PHE A 429 -1.11 -3.10 16.13
N PHE A 430 -0.02 -3.19 15.35
CA PHE A 430 -0.10 -3.58 13.93
C PHE A 430 -0.52 -5.03 13.75
N GLN A 431 0.02 -5.93 14.58
CA GLN A 431 -0.26 -7.37 14.51
C GLN A 431 -1.73 -7.71 14.79
N ASP A 432 -2.34 -7.04 15.77
CA ASP A 432 -3.67 -7.38 16.24
C ASP A 432 -4.78 -6.57 15.54
N PHE A 433 -4.49 -5.36 15.03
CA PHE A 433 -5.53 -4.47 14.50
C PHE A 433 -6.33 -5.13 13.37
N ASP A 434 -5.65 -5.70 12.37
CA ASP A 434 -6.33 -6.39 11.26
C ASP A 434 -7.03 -7.66 11.70
N LYS A 435 -6.40 -8.41 12.59
CA LYS A 435 -6.99 -9.63 13.14
C LYS A 435 -8.29 -9.33 13.88
N ASP A 436 -8.34 -8.24 14.64
CA ASP A 436 -9.50 -7.84 15.43
C ASP A 436 -10.55 -7.13 14.58
N LEU A 437 -10.15 -6.41 13.53
CA LEU A 437 -11.07 -5.79 12.58
C LEU A 437 -11.89 -6.84 11.81
N ASN A 438 -11.28 -8.00 11.51
CA ASN A 438 -11.89 -9.08 10.74
C ASN A 438 -12.69 -10.13 11.58
N GLN A 439 -12.75 -9.97 12.90
CA GLN A 439 -13.61 -10.76 13.81
C GLN A 439 -15.00 -10.14 13.92
#